data_AF-A8NG18-F1
#
_entry.id   AF-A8NG18-F1
#
_cell.length_a   1.000
_cell.length_b   1.000
_cell.length_c   1.000
_cell.angle_alpha   90.00
_cell.angle_beta   90.00
_cell.angle_gamma   90.00
#
_symmetry.space_group_name_H-M   'P 1'
#
loop_
_entity.id
_entity.type
_entity.pdbx_description
1 polymer ?
#
loop_
_entity_poly.entity_id
_entity_poly.type
_entity_poly.pdbx_seq_one_letter_code
_entity_poly.pdbx_strand_id
1 'polypeptide(L)'
;MLRTDLHPNAPNGDVNDPAKLKTNDRVKMATEVSERALAHEADTEFLVRKSMNTGYQVLSLLTPPAYTAFVIARRGRSAWSLNRTLRATWVGGLTGSAAFGGGAYLRYANTSYETTKEKRIASAYDTNRIRREDHSTIGAILMAVITPALFWNRASSINLILGGAGLGSTAGVITHYFRNLSGDVPPKVEPPPVGHDNEHNL
;
A
#
# COMPACT_ATOMS: atom_id res chain seq x y z
N MET A 1 -1.31 43.07 -66.76
CA MET A 1 -1.92 42.26 -65.68
C MET A 1 -1.45 40.82 -65.86
N LEU A 2 -1.24 40.09 -64.75
CA LEU A 2 -0.72 38.72 -64.60
C LEU A 2 0.79 38.61 -64.30
N ARG A 3 1.08 38.62 -62.99
CA ARG A 3 2.32 38.17 -62.35
C ARG A 3 2.17 36.67 -62.09
N THR A 4 3.15 35.89 -62.53
CA THR A 4 3.25 34.44 -62.35
C THR A 4 3.86 34.12 -60.98
N ASP A 5 3.06 33.60 -60.07
CA ASP A 5 3.53 33.11 -58.77
C ASP A 5 4.04 31.67 -58.91
N LEU A 6 5.36 31.52 -58.94
CA LEU A 6 6.06 30.24 -58.85
C LEU A 6 6.09 29.78 -57.39
N HIS A 7 5.15 28.91 -57.02
CA HIS A 7 5.25 28.15 -55.78
C HIS A 7 6.36 27.09 -55.89
N PRO A 8 7.38 27.08 -55.00
CA PRO A 8 8.36 26.00 -54.96
C PRO A 8 7.66 24.70 -54.52
N ASN A 9 7.73 23.70 -55.39
CA ASN A 9 7.24 22.35 -55.16
C ASN A 9 8.00 21.76 -53.96
N ALA A 10 7.31 21.53 -52.83
CA ALA A 10 7.90 20.91 -51.67
C ALA A 10 8.33 19.47 -52.04
N PRO A 11 9.51 19.00 -51.61
CA PRO A 11 9.94 17.63 -51.88
C PRO A 11 8.94 16.66 -51.25
N ASN A 12 8.25 15.90 -52.09
CA ASN A 12 7.46 14.73 -51.70
C ASN A 12 8.42 13.74 -51.04
N GLY A 13 8.50 13.79 -49.71
CA GLY A 13 9.20 12.80 -48.92
C GLY A 13 8.53 11.46 -49.14
N ASP A 14 9.25 10.53 -49.75
CA ASP A 14 8.81 9.16 -49.97
C ASP A 14 8.43 8.52 -48.62
N VAL A 15 7.13 8.38 -48.39
CA VAL A 15 6.52 7.85 -47.15
C VAL A 15 6.74 6.33 -47.05
N ASN A 16 7.28 5.68 -48.10
CA ASN A 16 7.39 4.23 -48.21
C ASN A 16 8.83 3.70 -48.13
N ASP A 17 9.76 4.41 -47.48
CA ASP A 17 11.08 3.87 -47.19
C ASP A 17 11.00 2.84 -46.03
N PRO A 18 11.17 1.53 -46.29
CA PRO A 18 11.01 0.48 -45.28
C PRO A 18 12.07 0.58 -44.16
N ALA A 19 13.17 1.31 -44.36
CA ALA A 19 14.17 1.56 -43.34
C ALA A 19 13.69 2.58 -42.28
N LYS A 20 12.82 3.52 -42.65
CA LYS A 20 12.26 4.52 -41.73
C LYS A 20 11.08 3.99 -40.92
N LEU A 21 10.26 3.10 -41.50
CA LEU A 21 9.15 2.44 -40.78
C LEU A 21 9.67 1.62 -39.59
N LYS A 22 10.75 0.85 -39.80
CA LYS A 22 11.36 -0.03 -38.78
C LYS A 22 12.00 0.73 -37.61
N THR A 23 12.40 1.98 -37.81
CA THR A 23 13.04 2.79 -36.76
C THR A 23 12.00 3.37 -35.81
N ASN A 24 10.90 3.90 -36.34
CA ASN A 24 9.81 4.43 -35.52
C ASN A 24 9.15 3.35 -34.66
N ASP A 25 8.94 2.15 -35.23
CA ASP A 25 8.37 1.02 -34.48
C ASP A 25 9.29 0.57 -33.34
N ARG A 26 10.61 0.56 -33.54
CA ARG A 26 11.59 0.22 -32.50
C ARG A 26 11.60 1.22 -31.36
N VAL A 27 11.55 2.52 -31.68
CA VAL A 27 11.49 3.57 -30.68
C VAL A 27 10.19 3.47 -29.89
N LYS A 28 9.05 3.26 -30.57
CA LYS A 28 7.76 3.08 -29.92
C LYS A 28 7.75 1.88 -28.96
N MET A 29 8.23 0.73 -29.42
CA MET A 29 8.35 -0.49 -28.58
C MET A 29 9.26 -0.28 -27.38
N ALA A 30 10.40 0.40 -27.56
CA ALA A 30 11.32 0.69 -26.45
C ALA A 30 10.67 1.61 -25.40
N THR A 31 9.94 2.63 -25.84
CA THR A 31 9.19 3.54 -24.96
C THR A 31 8.10 2.79 -24.20
N GLU A 32 7.29 1.98 -24.88
CA GLU A 32 6.22 1.19 -24.25
C GLU A 32 6.74 0.21 -23.20
N VAL A 33 7.86 -0.47 -23.49
CA VAL A 33 8.51 -1.38 -22.52
C VAL A 33 9.01 -0.61 -21.29
N SER A 34 9.61 0.57 -21.49
CA SER A 34 10.06 1.43 -20.39
C SER A 34 8.88 1.92 -19.55
N GLU A 35 7.79 2.36 -20.18
CA GLU A 35 6.59 2.83 -19.48
C GLU A 35 5.95 1.72 -18.65
N ARG A 36 5.83 0.51 -19.21
CA ARG A 36 5.31 -0.66 -18.48
C ARG A 36 6.20 -1.03 -17.30
N ALA A 37 7.52 -0.96 -17.43
CA ALA A 37 8.44 -1.22 -16.33
C ALA A 37 8.26 -0.21 -15.19
N LEU A 38 8.19 1.10 -15.52
CA LEU A 38 7.95 2.16 -14.52
C LEU A 38 6.58 2.02 -13.84
N ALA A 39 5.54 1.68 -14.61
CA ALA A 39 4.20 1.46 -14.07
C ALA A 39 4.17 0.23 -13.15
N HIS A 40 4.85 -0.86 -13.52
CA HIS A 40 4.98 -2.05 -12.70
C HIS A 40 5.68 -1.78 -11.36
N GLU A 41 6.76 -0.99 -11.37
CA GLU A 41 7.46 -0.58 -10.16
C GLU A 41 6.58 0.25 -9.23
N ALA A 42 5.86 1.24 -9.77
CA ALA A 42 4.94 2.08 -9.00
C ALA A 42 3.79 1.27 -8.37
N ASP A 43 3.21 0.33 -9.12
CA ASP A 43 2.14 -0.53 -8.61
C ASP A 43 2.66 -1.52 -7.54
N THR A 44 3.88 -2.02 -7.72
CA THR A 44 4.57 -2.84 -6.71
C THR A 44 4.77 -2.05 -5.43
N GLU A 45 5.29 -0.83 -5.52
CA GLU A 45 5.52 0.04 -4.36
C GLU A 45 4.21 0.35 -3.61
N PHE A 46 3.14 0.63 -4.35
CA PHE A 46 1.81 0.86 -3.78
C PHE A 46 1.34 -0.35 -2.97
N LEU A 47 1.41 -1.55 -3.55
CA LEU A 47 1.01 -2.79 -2.88
C LEU A 47 1.89 -3.13 -1.68
N VAL A 48 3.20 -2.84 -1.77
CA VAL A 48 4.14 -2.99 -0.65
C VAL A 48 3.74 -2.07 0.51
N ARG A 49 3.56 -0.77 0.28
CA ARG A 49 3.13 0.18 1.33
C ARG A 49 1.83 -0.25 2.00
N LYS A 50 0.89 -0.70 1.17
CA LYS A 50 -0.38 -1.27 1.64
C LYS A 50 -0.17 -2.52 2.50
N SER A 51 0.71 -3.44 2.12
CA SER A 51 1.02 -4.61 2.93
C SER A 51 1.71 -4.23 4.26
N MET A 52 2.58 -3.22 4.27
CA MET A 52 3.26 -2.74 5.48
C MET A 52 2.28 -2.20 6.52
N ASN A 53 1.26 -1.44 6.09
CA ASN A 53 0.19 -0.96 6.97
C ASN A 53 -0.62 -2.13 7.55
N THR A 54 -0.89 -3.15 6.73
CA THR A 54 -1.59 -4.35 7.18
C THR A 54 -0.75 -5.12 8.21
N GLY A 55 0.55 -5.29 7.95
CA GLY A 55 1.48 -5.92 8.88
C GLY A 55 1.58 -5.17 10.21
N TYR A 56 1.61 -3.83 10.18
CA TYR A 56 1.58 -3.00 11.37
C TYR A 56 0.31 -3.25 12.20
N GLN A 57 -0.86 -3.22 11.56
CA GLN A 57 -2.16 -3.42 12.21
C GLN A 57 -2.24 -4.81 12.85
N VAL A 58 -1.89 -5.85 12.08
CA VAL A 58 -1.99 -7.25 12.52
C VAL A 58 -1.04 -7.52 13.68
N LEU A 59 0.24 -7.13 13.58
CA LEU A 59 1.17 -7.38 14.67
C LEU A 59 0.98 -6.43 15.85
N SER A 60 0.52 -5.19 15.66
CA SER A 60 0.15 -4.33 16.79
C SER A 60 -1.05 -4.90 17.57
N LEU A 61 -1.98 -5.56 16.90
CA LEU A 61 -3.12 -6.24 17.52
C LEU A 61 -2.69 -7.50 18.28
N LEU A 62 -1.83 -8.33 17.67
CA LEU A 62 -1.44 -9.63 18.23
C LEU A 62 -0.33 -9.54 19.28
N THR A 63 0.60 -8.58 19.15
CA THR A 63 1.79 -8.53 20.02
C THR A 63 1.46 -8.26 21.50
N PRO A 64 0.59 -7.31 21.89
CA PRO A 64 0.27 -7.09 23.29
C PRO A 64 -0.29 -8.34 24.02
N PRO A 65 -1.31 -9.05 23.50
CA PRO A 65 -1.81 -10.26 24.15
C PRO A 65 -0.79 -11.41 24.08
N ALA A 66 -0.10 -11.60 22.96
CA ALA A 66 0.92 -12.65 22.82
C ALA A 66 2.10 -12.45 23.79
N TYR A 67 2.61 -11.22 23.87
CA TYR A 67 3.69 -10.86 24.81
C TYR A 67 3.24 -10.99 26.26
N THR A 68 2.02 -10.56 26.58
CA THR A 68 1.47 -10.68 27.94
C THR A 68 1.32 -12.15 28.34
N ALA A 69 0.75 -12.98 27.46
CA ALA A 69 0.63 -14.42 27.69
C ALA A 69 2.01 -15.07 27.87
N PHE A 70 2.98 -14.73 27.01
CA PHE A 70 4.35 -15.23 27.10
C PHE A 70 5.03 -14.86 28.42
N VAL A 71 4.92 -13.60 28.86
CA VAL A 71 5.53 -13.14 30.11
C VAL A 71 4.89 -13.82 31.31
N ILE A 72 3.56 -13.92 31.34
CA ILE A 72 2.85 -14.58 32.45
C ILE A 72 3.22 -16.06 32.52
N ALA A 73 3.21 -16.76 31.37
CA ALA A 73 3.52 -18.19 31.32
C ALA A 73 4.97 -18.51 31.69
N ARG A 74 5.93 -17.66 31.30
CA ARG A 74 7.36 -17.97 31.46
C ARG A 74 8.03 -17.32 32.66
N ARG A 75 7.52 -16.17 33.14
CA ARG A 75 8.16 -15.36 34.18
C ARG A 75 7.22 -15.00 35.33
N GLY A 76 5.95 -15.38 35.26
CA GLY A 76 4.94 -15.06 36.25
C GLY A 76 4.45 -13.60 36.18
N ARG A 77 3.43 -13.31 36.99
CA ARG A 77 2.72 -12.00 36.99
C ARG A 77 3.59 -10.84 37.46
N SER A 78 4.55 -11.08 38.36
CA SER A 78 5.43 -10.04 38.91
C SER A 78 6.42 -9.47 37.88
N ALA A 79 6.69 -10.21 36.80
CA ALA A 79 7.61 -9.78 35.74
C ALA A 79 6.94 -8.90 34.66
N TRP A 80 5.61 -8.73 34.73
CA TRP A 80 4.86 -7.91 33.79
C TRP A 80 5.07 -6.42 34.07
N SER A 81 5.33 -5.65 33.01
CA SER A 81 5.55 -4.20 33.10
C SER A 81 4.96 -3.53 31.87
N LEU A 82 4.20 -2.46 32.10
CA LEU A 82 3.59 -1.66 31.04
C LEU A 82 4.62 -1.17 30.02
N ASN A 83 5.79 -0.70 30.49
CA ASN A 83 6.87 -0.23 29.63
C ASN A 83 7.35 -1.33 28.65
N ARG A 84 7.45 -2.58 29.12
CA ARG A 84 7.87 -3.70 28.27
C ARG A 84 6.78 -4.10 27.28
N THR A 85 5.53 -4.11 27.71
CA THR A 85 4.40 -4.42 26.82
C THR A 85 4.27 -3.37 25.72
N LEU A 86 4.30 -2.08 26.06
CA LEU A 86 4.26 -0.99 25.07
C LEU A 86 5.43 -1.04 24.10
N ARG A 87 6.64 -1.33 24.61
CA ARG A 87 7.82 -1.54 23.75
C ARG A 87 7.61 -2.72 22.80
N ALA A 88 7.14 -3.85 23.32
CA ALA A 88 6.83 -5.01 22.50
C ALA A 88 5.80 -4.67 21.43
N THR A 89 4.74 -3.92 21.75
CA THR A 89 3.70 -3.51 20.79
C THR A 89 4.28 -2.76 19.60
N TRP A 90 5.01 -1.66 19.81
CA TRP A 90 5.50 -0.87 18.67
C TRP A 90 6.63 -1.56 17.91
N VAL A 91 7.50 -2.30 18.61
CA VAL A 91 8.53 -3.13 17.96
C VAL A 91 7.88 -4.22 17.12
N GLY A 92 6.84 -4.87 17.65
CA GLY A 92 6.04 -5.86 16.94
C GLY A 92 5.34 -5.28 15.72
N GLY A 93 4.73 -4.10 15.86
CA GLY A 93 4.14 -3.35 14.75
C GLY A 93 5.14 -3.06 13.62
N LEU A 94 6.31 -2.49 13.93
CA LEU A 94 7.35 -2.23 12.93
C LEU A 94 7.91 -3.50 12.30
N THR A 95 8.11 -4.54 13.11
CA THR A 95 8.52 -5.86 12.61
C THR A 95 7.48 -6.41 11.64
N GLY A 96 6.19 -6.20 11.92
CA GLY A 96 5.09 -6.59 11.06
C GLY A 96 5.09 -5.84 9.76
N SER A 97 5.30 -4.52 9.80
CA SER A 97 5.47 -3.71 8.60
C SER A 97 6.60 -4.21 7.72
N ALA A 98 7.78 -4.45 8.30
CA ALA A 98 8.93 -4.93 7.55
C ALA A 98 8.69 -6.33 6.96
N ALA A 99 8.15 -7.26 7.74
CA ALA A 99 7.89 -8.64 7.30
C ALA A 99 6.85 -8.70 6.18
N PHE A 100 5.73 -7.99 6.32
CA PHE A 100 4.69 -7.97 5.29
C PHE A 100 5.13 -7.19 4.05
N GLY A 101 5.82 -6.06 4.24
CA GLY A 101 6.39 -5.27 3.14
C GLY A 101 7.41 -6.05 2.32
N GLY A 102 8.37 -6.69 2.99
CA GLY A 102 9.35 -7.56 2.33
C GLY A 102 8.71 -8.74 1.62
N GLY A 103 7.75 -9.40 2.27
CA GLY A 103 6.99 -10.51 1.66
C GLY A 103 6.19 -10.08 0.42
N ALA A 104 5.54 -8.91 0.48
CA ALA A 104 4.83 -8.36 -0.66
C ALA A 104 5.77 -7.93 -1.79
N TYR A 105 6.92 -7.34 -1.46
CA TYR A 105 7.92 -6.95 -2.46
C TYR A 105 8.43 -8.18 -3.21
N LEU A 106 8.85 -9.22 -2.50
CA LEU A 106 9.30 -10.48 -3.11
C LEU A 106 8.21 -11.12 -3.98
N ARG A 107 6.94 -11.01 -3.56
CA ARG A 107 5.81 -11.51 -4.34
C ARG A 107 5.60 -10.71 -5.63
N TYR A 108 5.50 -9.39 -5.53
CA TYR A 108 5.08 -8.54 -6.64
C TYR A 108 6.22 -8.19 -7.60
N ALA A 109 7.47 -8.10 -7.14
CA ALA A 109 8.63 -7.90 -8.01
C ALA A 109 8.89 -9.06 -8.98
N ASN A 110 8.31 -10.24 -8.71
CA ASN A 110 8.41 -11.43 -9.57
C ASN A 110 7.09 -11.75 -10.30
N THR A 111 6.12 -10.84 -10.27
CA THR A 111 4.79 -11.02 -10.84
C THR A 111 4.66 -10.18 -12.12
N SER A 112 3.83 -10.60 -13.08
CA SER A 112 3.61 -9.83 -14.32
C SER A 112 2.99 -8.45 -14.06
N TYR A 113 3.23 -7.50 -14.96
CA TYR A 113 2.64 -6.16 -14.91
C TYR A 113 1.10 -6.21 -14.77
N GLU A 114 0.41 -6.98 -15.62
CA GLU A 114 -1.07 -7.01 -15.63
C GLU A 114 -1.68 -7.45 -14.30
N THR A 115 -1.18 -8.55 -13.74
CA THR A 115 -1.68 -9.04 -12.44
C THR A 115 -1.36 -8.08 -11.30
N THR A 116 -0.25 -7.34 -11.36
CA THR A 116 0.07 -6.31 -10.36
C THR A 116 -0.86 -5.11 -10.47
N LYS A 117 -1.14 -4.65 -11.70
CA LYS A 117 -2.10 -3.60 -12.02
C LYS A 117 -3.52 -3.96 -11.57
N GLU A 118 -3.98 -5.17 -11.88
CA GLU A 118 -5.28 -5.69 -11.42
C GLU A 118 -5.40 -5.67 -9.89
N LYS A 119 -4.36 -6.15 -9.18
CA LYS A 119 -4.34 -6.16 -7.71
C LYS A 119 -4.30 -4.74 -7.13
N ARG A 120 -3.58 -3.83 -7.77
CA ARG A 120 -3.51 -2.42 -7.38
C ARG A 120 -4.86 -1.74 -7.55
N ILE A 121 -5.55 -1.95 -8.68
CA ILE A 121 -6.92 -1.46 -8.91
C ILE A 121 -7.87 -2.05 -7.86
N ALA A 122 -7.92 -3.37 -7.71
CA ALA A 122 -8.79 -4.01 -6.72
C ALA A 122 -8.54 -3.49 -5.30
N SER A 123 -7.27 -3.29 -4.91
CA SER A 123 -6.92 -2.74 -3.60
C SER A 123 -7.23 -1.25 -3.45
N ALA A 124 -7.25 -0.47 -4.54
CA ALA A 124 -7.59 0.95 -4.51
C ALA A 124 -9.09 1.19 -4.32
N TYR A 125 -9.93 0.26 -4.80
CA TYR A 125 -11.40 0.34 -4.68
C TYR A 125 -11.97 -0.48 -3.51
N ASP A 126 -11.12 -1.11 -2.68
CA ASP A 126 -11.55 -1.78 -1.46
C ASP A 126 -11.91 -0.75 -0.37
N THR A 127 -13.16 -0.29 -0.40
CA THR A 127 -13.72 0.68 0.57
C THR A 127 -13.68 0.16 2.00
N ASN A 128 -13.82 -1.15 2.21
CA ASN A 128 -13.76 -1.75 3.53
C ASN A 128 -12.37 -1.65 4.13
N ARG A 129 -11.35 -1.87 3.31
CA ARG A 129 -9.97 -1.66 3.70
C ARG A 129 -9.66 -0.19 3.98
N ILE A 130 -10.12 0.73 3.13
CA ILE A 130 -9.90 2.17 3.31
C ILE A 130 -10.47 2.61 4.66
N ARG A 131 -11.75 2.30 4.94
CA ARG A 131 -12.38 2.63 6.23
C ARG A 131 -11.64 2.01 7.41
N ARG A 132 -11.15 0.76 7.29
CA ARG A 132 -10.35 0.13 8.35
C ARG A 132 -9.04 0.89 8.61
N GLU A 133 -8.35 1.31 7.56
CA GLU A 133 -7.11 2.10 7.66
C GLU A 133 -7.37 3.47 8.30
N ASP A 134 -8.49 4.12 8.01
CA ASP A 134 -8.89 5.39 8.63
C ASP A 134 -9.14 5.23 10.13
N HIS A 135 -9.94 4.24 10.54
CA HIS A 135 -10.19 3.98 11.96
C HIS A 135 -8.89 3.66 12.71
N SER A 136 -8.03 2.83 12.10
CA SER A 136 -6.71 2.52 12.63
C SER A 136 -5.87 3.79 12.82
N THR A 137 -5.84 4.68 11.84
CA THR A 137 -5.01 5.90 11.89
C THR A 137 -5.54 6.88 12.94
N ILE A 138 -6.85 7.11 12.98
CA ILE A 138 -7.51 7.94 13.99
C ILE A 138 -7.22 7.37 15.39
N GLY A 139 -7.43 6.07 15.58
CA GLY A 139 -7.17 5.41 16.85
C GLY A 139 -5.69 5.54 17.26
N ALA A 140 -4.76 5.35 16.33
CA ALA A 140 -3.33 5.48 16.56
C ALA A 140 -2.96 6.89 17.04
N ILE A 141 -3.42 7.93 16.34
CA ILE A 141 -3.15 9.33 16.72
C ILE A 141 -3.75 9.64 18.10
N LEU A 142 -4.99 9.25 18.36
CA LEU A 142 -5.65 9.48 19.64
C LEU A 142 -4.88 8.82 20.79
N MET A 143 -4.54 7.54 20.67
CA MET A 143 -3.85 6.83 21.74
C MET A 143 -2.37 7.21 21.84
N ALA A 144 -1.72 7.70 20.79
CA ALA A 144 -0.37 8.26 20.86
C ALA A 144 -0.31 9.51 21.75
N VAL A 145 -1.41 10.26 21.86
CA VAL A 145 -1.53 11.45 22.72
C VAL A 145 -2.08 11.11 24.11
N ILE A 146 -3.12 10.27 24.18
CA ILE A 146 -3.79 9.91 25.44
C ILE A 146 -2.89 9.00 26.30
N THR A 147 -2.15 8.06 25.71
CA THR A 147 -1.33 7.11 26.47
C THR A 147 -0.23 7.81 27.29
N PRO A 148 0.56 8.76 26.73
CA PRO A 148 1.49 9.56 27.53
C PRO A 148 0.79 10.36 28.64
N ALA A 149 -0.37 10.96 28.36
CA ALA A 149 -1.11 11.75 29.35
C ALA A 149 -1.53 10.91 30.58
N LEU A 150 -1.94 9.66 30.35
CA LEU A 150 -2.37 8.75 31.43
C LEU A 150 -1.21 8.05 32.15
N PHE A 151 -0.10 7.79 31.45
CA PHE A 151 0.96 6.89 31.93
C PHE A 151 2.36 7.52 31.97
N TRP A 152 2.45 8.86 31.99
CA TRP A 152 3.72 9.63 31.94
C TRP A 152 4.82 9.11 32.88
N ASN A 153 4.47 8.69 34.11
CA ASN A 153 5.42 8.19 35.11
C ASN A 153 5.62 6.67 35.12
N ARG A 154 4.98 5.92 34.20
CA ARG A 154 4.99 4.44 34.21
C ARG A 154 5.84 3.81 33.11
N ALA A 155 6.23 4.58 32.09
CA ALA A 155 7.05 4.13 30.98
C ALA A 155 7.79 5.32 30.36
N SER A 156 8.81 5.03 29.53
CA SER A 156 9.50 6.10 28.79
C SER A 156 8.56 6.73 27.76
N SER A 157 8.68 8.04 27.51
CA SER A 157 7.84 8.79 26.57
C SER A 157 7.79 8.15 25.16
N ILE A 158 8.92 7.64 24.66
CA ILE A 158 8.98 6.95 23.35
C ILE A 158 8.05 5.72 23.33
N ASN A 159 8.12 4.86 24.35
CA ASN A 159 7.26 3.68 24.45
C ASN A 159 5.78 4.07 24.66
N LEU A 160 5.51 5.17 25.36
CA LEU A 160 4.15 5.67 25.54
C LEU A 160 3.54 6.15 24.23
N ILE A 161 4.28 6.95 23.45
CA ILE A 161 3.82 7.49 22.16
C ILE A 161 3.68 6.37 21.13
N LEU A 162 4.76 5.61 20.89
CA LEU A 162 4.77 4.57 19.85
C LEU A 162 3.91 3.37 20.24
N GLY A 163 4.01 2.91 21.50
CA GLY A 163 3.17 1.83 22.01
C GLY A 163 1.70 2.24 22.07
N GLY A 164 1.41 3.49 22.45
CA GLY A 164 0.09 4.08 22.38
C GLY A 164 -0.45 4.09 20.95
N ALA A 165 0.34 4.51 19.96
CA ALA A 165 -0.04 4.45 18.55
C ALA A 165 -0.38 3.03 18.07
N GLY A 166 0.40 2.02 18.47
CA GLY A 166 0.12 0.62 18.16
C GLY A 166 -1.19 0.11 18.79
N LEU A 167 -1.43 0.42 20.08
CA LEU A 167 -2.69 0.09 20.76
C LEU A 167 -3.89 0.83 20.13
N GLY A 168 -3.69 2.08 19.74
CA GLY A 168 -4.70 2.89 19.06
C GLY A 168 -5.07 2.35 17.68
N SER A 169 -4.07 1.97 16.89
CA SER A 169 -4.27 1.29 15.61
C SER A 169 -5.12 0.04 15.79
N THR A 170 -4.78 -0.76 16.80
CA THR A 170 -5.51 -1.97 17.18
C THR A 170 -6.97 -1.66 17.56
N ALA A 171 -7.19 -0.68 18.44
CA ALA A 171 -8.52 -0.26 18.85
C ALA A 171 -9.35 0.21 17.65
N GLY A 172 -8.76 0.99 16.74
CA GLY A 172 -9.41 1.43 15.51
C GLY A 172 -9.84 0.28 14.59
N VAL A 173 -8.96 -0.70 14.39
CA VAL A 173 -9.28 -1.92 13.61
C VAL A 173 -10.43 -2.70 14.27
N ILE A 174 -10.39 -2.88 15.58
CA ILE A 174 -11.46 -3.56 16.33
C ILE A 174 -12.78 -2.79 16.18
N THR A 175 -12.77 -1.46 16.34
CA THR A 175 -13.95 -0.61 16.16
C THR A 175 -14.54 -0.76 14.76
N HIS A 176 -13.70 -0.80 13.72
CA HIS A 176 -14.15 -1.04 12.34
C HIS A 176 -14.87 -2.39 12.19
N TYR A 177 -14.30 -3.46 12.77
CA TYR A 177 -14.95 -4.77 12.74
C TYR A 177 -16.29 -4.79 13.50
N PHE A 178 -16.36 -4.14 14.67
CA PHE A 178 -17.62 -4.01 15.40
C PHE A 178 -18.68 -3.25 14.58
N ARG A 179 -18.31 -2.13 13.93
CA ARG A 179 -19.23 -1.36 13.07
C ARG A 179 -19.74 -2.19 11.89
N ASN A 180 -18.85 -2.92 11.23
CA ASN A 180 -19.23 -3.84 10.16
C ASN A 180 -20.21 -4.93 10.66
N LEU A 181 -19.97 -5.50 11.85
CA LEU A 181 -20.86 -6.50 12.46
C LEU A 181 -22.21 -5.91 12.87
N SER A 182 -22.26 -4.64 13.25
CA SER A 182 -23.50 -3.92 13.57
C SER A 182 -24.29 -3.44 12.35
N GLY A 183 -23.84 -3.75 11.13
CA GLY A 183 -24.56 -3.47 9.89
C GLY A 183 -24.15 -2.19 9.16
N ASP A 184 -23.15 -1.44 9.64
CA ASP A 184 -22.53 -0.33 8.88
C ASP A 184 -21.49 -0.90 7.90
N VAL A 185 -21.97 -1.68 6.92
CA VAL A 185 -21.11 -2.29 5.92
C VAL A 185 -20.74 -1.25 4.86
N PRO A 186 -19.44 -1.05 4.57
CA PRO A 186 -18.99 -0.12 3.53
C PRO A 186 -19.59 -0.48 2.16
N PRO A 187 -20.04 0.51 1.37
CA PRO A 187 -20.59 0.24 0.04
C PRO A 187 -19.51 -0.39 -0.84
N LYS A 188 -19.87 -1.45 -1.57
CA LYS A 188 -18.97 -2.07 -2.56
C LYS A 188 -18.89 -1.15 -3.76
N VAL A 189 -17.68 -0.71 -4.10
CA VAL A 189 -17.43 0.04 -5.34
C VAL A 189 -16.90 -0.97 -6.34
N GLU A 190 -17.60 -1.09 -7.47
CA GLU A 190 -17.11 -1.92 -8.58
C GLU A 190 -15.88 -1.23 -9.19
N PRO A 191 -14.74 -1.92 -9.27
CA PRO A 191 -13.58 -1.36 -9.94
C PRO A 191 -13.90 -1.15 -11.43
N PRO A 192 -13.31 -0.13 -12.08
CA PRO A 192 -13.45 0.01 -13.52
C PRO A 192 -12.97 -1.29 -14.21
N PRO A 193 -13.62 -1.70 -15.31
CA PRO A 193 -13.18 -2.88 -16.04
C PRO A 193 -11.73 -2.70 -16.45
N VAL A 194 -10.89 -3.65 -16.05
CA VAL A 194 -9.51 -3.71 -16.53
C VAL A 194 -9.62 -4.10 -17.99
N GLY A 195 -9.32 -3.17 -18.90
CA GLY A 195 -9.24 -3.48 -20.32
C GLY A 195 -8.30 -4.67 -20.51
N HIS A 196 -8.85 -5.82 -20.89
CA HIS A 196 -8.04 -6.83 -21.55
C HIS A 196 -7.87 -6.32 -22.97
N ASP A 197 -6.68 -5.78 -23.25
CA ASP A 197 -6.29 -5.32 -24.57
C ASP A 197 -6.25 -6.53 -25.52
N ASN A 198 -7.41 -7.02 -25.94
CA ASN A 198 -7.57 -8.07 -26.93
C ASN A 198 -7.30 -7.48 -28.32
N GLU A 199 -6.07 -7.01 -28.56
CA GLU A 199 -5.60 -6.49 -29.85
C GLU A 199 -5.25 -7.61 -30.86
N HIS A 200 -5.87 -8.80 -30.74
CA HIS A 200 -5.63 -9.94 -31.63
C HIS A 200 -6.79 -10.30 -32.56
N ASN A 201 -7.78 -9.42 -32.74
CA ASN A 201 -8.81 -9.58 -33.77
C ASN A 201 -9.03 -8.29 -34.56
N LEU A 202 -8.07 -7.92 -35.41
CA LEU A 202 -8.30 -7.16 -36.64
C LEU A 202 -7.33 -7.64 -37.72
#